data_AF-A0A4U0RV40-F1
#
_entry.id   AF-A0A4U0RV40-F1
#
_cell.length_a   1.000
_cell.length_b   1.000
_cell.length_c   1.000
_cell.angle_alpha   90.00
_cell.angle_beta   90.00
_cell.angle_gamma   90.00
#
_symmetry.space_group_name_H-M   'P 1'
#
loop_
_entity.id
_entity.type
_entity.pdbx_description
1 polymer ?
#
loop_
_entity_poly.entity_id
_entity_poly.type
_entity_poly.pdbx_seq_one_letter_code
_entity_poly.pdbx_strand_id
1 'polypeptide(L)' 'MSLATSASAAGPEPDAEPITHAMRCSACGEKSLLFEDIGPAQLWALKHAGRTRHDVYREAITRPWRALPAEGASL' A
#
# COMPACT_ATOMS: atom_id res chain seq x y z
N MET A 1 -36.39 8.69 -13.59
CA MET A 1 -35.75 7.36 -13.57
C MET A 1 -34.48 7.49 -12.75
N SER A 2 -34.47 6.99 -11.51
CA SER A 2 -33.28 7.03 -10.64
C SER A 2 -32.56 5.70 -10.75
N LEU A 3 -31.31 5.73 -11.23
CA LEU A 3 -30.42 4.59 -11.09
C LEU A 3 -29.90 4.59 -9.66
N ALA A 4 -30.37 3.64 -8.85
CA ALA A 4 -29.78 3.36 -7.56
C ALA A 4 -28.36 2.84 -7.80
N THR A 5 -27.36 3.64 -7.41
CA THR A 5 -26.00 3.10 -7.26
C THR A 5 -26.05 2.14 -6.08
N SER A 6 -26.01 0.85 -6.35
CA SER A 6 -25.74 -0.14 -5.33
C SER A 6 -24.28 0.03 -4.93
N ALA A 7 -24.04 0.74 -3.83
CA ALA A 7 -22.73 0.73 -3.20
C ALA A 7 -22.57 -0.62 -2.48
N SER A 8 -21.94 -1.59 -3.15
CA SER A 8 -21.37 -2.75 -2.45
C SER A 8 -20.26 -2.23 -1.55
N ALA A 9 -20.40 -2.45 -0.24
CA ALA A 9 -19.33 -2.14 0.71
C ALA A 9 -18.10 -2.98 0.35
N ALA A 10 -17.05 -2.32 -0.17
CA ALA A 10 -15.78 -2.93 -0.52
C ALA A 10 -14.99 -3.28 0.75
N GLY A 11 -15.42 -4.33 1.44
CA GLY A 11 -14.57 -5.02 2.40
C GLY A 11 -13.52 -5.86 1.66
N PRO A 12 -12.33 -6.09 2.24
CA PRO A 12 -11.36 -7.02 1.66
C PRO A 12 -12.00 -8.40 1.52
N GLU A 13 -11.76 -9.07 0.38
CA GLU A 13 -12.11 -10.50 0.27
C GLU A 13 -11.34 -11.27 1.35
N PRO A 14 -11.97 -12.25 2.04
CA PRO A 14 -11.37 -12.93 3.18
C PRO A 14 -10.08 -13.70 2.88
N ASP A 15 -9.77 -13.91 1.59
CA ASP A 15 -8.55 -14.57 1.09
C ASP A 15 -7.64 -13.63 0.28
N ALA A 16 -7.91 -12.31 0.27
CA ALA A 16 -7.05 -11.36 -0.42
C ALA A 16 -5.67 -11.28 0.26
N GLU A 17 -4.61 -11.23 -0.55
CA GLU A 17 -3.27 -10.91 -0.05
C GLU A 17 -3.32 -9.59 0.77
N PRO A 18 -2.58 -9.49 1.89
CA PRO A 18 -2.62 -8.30 2.71
C PRO A 18 -2.03 -7.09 1.98
N ILE A 19 -2.51 -5.90 2.35
CA ILE A 19 -1.82 -4.66 2.00
C ILE A 19 -0.51 -4.63 2.79
N THR A 20 0.60 -4.32 2.13
CA THR A 20 1.89 -4.18 2.81
C THR A 20 2.52 -2.82 2.56
N HIS A 21 3.29 -2.38 3.54
CA HIS A 21 3.94 -1.08 3.62
C HIS A 21 5.44 -1.26 3.84
N ALA A 22 6.26 -0.50 3.12
CA ALA A 22 7.68 -0.36 3.38
C ALA A 22 8.15 1.07 3.16
N MET A 23 9.04 1.56 4.02
CA MET A 23 9.68 2.85 3.85
C MET A 23 11.01 2.69 3.11
N ARG A 24 11.37 3.70 2.31
CA ARG A 24 12.69 3.80 1.67
C ARG A 24 13.26 5.19 1.87
N CYS A 25 14.51 5.26 2.32
CA CYS A 25 15.27 6.51 2.40
C CYS A 25 15.61 7.00 0.99
N SER A 26 15.32 8.27 0.69
CA SER A 26 15.64 8.87 -0.62
C SER A 26 17.12 9.25 -0.75
N ALA A 27 17.81 9.49 0.36
CA ALA A 27 19.22 9.86 0.36
C ALA A 27 20.16 8.66 0.12
N CYS A 28 19.96 7.55 0.85
CA CYS A 28 20.84 6.37 0.76
C CYS A 28 20.21 5.13 0.13
N GLY A 29 18.90 5.14 -0.14
CA GLY A 29 18.20 4.03 -0.79
C GLY A 29 17.88 2.83 0.11
N GLU A 30 18.32 2.82 1.39
CA GLU A 30 17.99 1.77 2.36
C GLU A 30 16.46 1.66 2.57
N LYS A 31 15.98 0.45 2.83
CA LYS A 31 14.56 0.11 2.93
C LYS A 31 14.27 -0.58 4.25
N SER A 32 13.07 -0.35 4.78
CA SER A 32 12.50 -1.23 5.80
C SER A 32 12.14 -2.59 5.21
N LEU A 33 11.80 -3.54 6.08
CA LEU A 33 11.03 -4.72 5.70
C LEU A 33 9.61 -4.31 5.25
N LEU A 34 8.89 -5.27 4.65
CA LEU A 34 7.46 -5.17 4.39
C LEU A 34 6.68 -5.47 5.68
N PHE A 35 5.66 -4.68 5.96
CA PHE A 35 4.78 -4.84 7.11
C PHE A 35 3.32 -4.69 6.68
N GLU A 36 2.41 -5.46 7.27
CA GLU A 36 0.96 -5.31 7.02
C GLU A 36 0.42 -4.01 7.64
N ASP A 37 1.00 -3.57 8.75
CA ASP A 37 0.73 -2.28 9.37
C ASP A 37 1.75 -1.22 8.95
N ILE A 38 1.29 0.01 8.74
CA ILE A 38 2.15 1.14 8.42
C ILE A 38 3.07 1.57 9.59
N GLY A 39 2.64 1.34 10.84
CA GLY A 39 3.33 1.81 12.04
C GLY A 39 4.78 1.34 12.15
N PRO A 40 5.07 0.03 12.05
CA PRO A 40 6.44 -0.49 12.04
C PRO A 40 7.32 0.08 10.91
N ALA A 41 6.75 0.30 9.71
CA ALA A 41 7.47 0.90 8.59
C ALA A 41 7.85 2.36 8.88
N GLN A 42 6.92 3.16 9.41
CA GLN A 42 7.18 4.53 9.84
C GLN A 42 8.19 4.60 10.99
N LEU A 43 8.10 3.70 11.97
CA LEU A 43 9.05 3.61 13.07
C LEU A 43 10.47 3.34 12.56
N TRP A 44 10.63 2.51 11.52
CA TRP A 44 11.91 2.31 10.86
C TRP A 44 12.45 3.63 10.28
N ALA A 45 11.62 4.43 9.60
CA ALA A 45 12.05 5.71 9.03
C ALA A 45 12.50 6.70 10.12
N LEU A 46 11.76 6.80 11.22
CA LEU A 46 12.12 7.65 12.37
C LEU A 46 13.43 7.21 13.02
N LYS A 47 13.62 5.90 13.23
CA LYS A 47 14.88 5.34 13.76
C LYS A 47 16.04 5.57 12.80
N HIS A 48 15.82 5.44 11.49
CA HIS A 48 16.83 5.71 10.48
C HIS A 48 17.22 7.19 10.52
N ALA A 49 16.26 8.11 10.55
CA ALA A 49 16.50 9.56 10.61
C ALA A 49 17.34 9.95 11.83
N GLY A 50 17.04 9.38 12.99
CA GLY A 50 17.81 9.60 14.21
C GLY A 50 19.27 9.17 14.13
N ARG A 51 19.58 8.15 13.32
CA ARG A 51 20.94 7.62 13.14
C ARG A 51 21.73 8.31 12.03
N THR A 52 21.06 8.76 10.97
CA THR A 52 21.72 9.21 9.73
C THR A 52 21.52 10.68 9.40
N ARG A 53 20.57 11.36 10.06
CA ARG A 53 20.11 12.72 9.71
C ARG A 53 19.48 12.84 8.33
N HIS A 54 19.18 11.73 7.65
CA HIS A 54 18.34 11.76 6.45
C HIS A 54 16.90 12.09 6.85
N ASP A 55 16.22 12.90 6.04
CA ASP A 55 14.91 13.47 6.37
C ASP A 55 13.85 13.25 5.28
N VAL A 56 14.25 12.80 4.08
CA VAL A 56 13.34 12.50 2.98
C VAL A 56 13.16 10.99 2.80
N TYR A 57 11.91 10.55 2.87
CA TYR A 57 11.51 9.14 2.73
C TYR A 57 10.33 9.00 1.79
N ARG A 58 10.22 7.83 1.15
CA ARG A 58 9.04 7.42 0.38
C ARG A 58 8.47 6.13 0.95
N GLU A 59 7.16 6.00 0.88
CA GLU A 59 6.45 4.75 1.17
C GLU A 59 6.23 3.96 -0.12
N ALA A 60 6.44 2.65 -0.06
CA ALA A 60 6.01 1.69 -1.06
C ALA A 60 4.85 0.89 -0.45
N ILE A 61 3.68 0.98 -1.09
CA ILE A 61 2.47 0.25 -0.68
C ILE A 61 2.19 -0.81 -1.74
N THR A 62 2.15 -2.07 -1.31
CA THR A 62 1.64 -3.16 -2.14
C THR A 62 0.18 -3.35 -1.75
N ARG A 63 -0.74 -3.12 -2.69
CA ARG A 63 -2.17 -3.36 -2.52
C ARG A 63 -2.65 -4.25 -3.66
N PRO A 64 -3.15 -5.46 -3.42
CA PRO A 64 -3.70 -6.28 -4.47
C PRO A 64 -5.01 -5.69 -4.98
N TRP A 65 -5.26 -5.84 -6.27
CA TRP A 65 -6.50 -5.45 -6.94
C TRP A 65 -6.93 -6.56 -7.87
N ARG A 66 -8.24 -6.86 -7.88
CA ARG A 66 -8.87 -7.71 -8.88
C ARG A 66 -9.64 -6.82 -9.85
N ALA A 67 -9.37 -6.95 -11.15
CA ALA A 67 -10.18 -6.34 -12.20
C ALA A 67 -10.98 -7.43 -12.90
N LEU A 68 -12.23 -7.12 -13.23
CA LEU A 68 -13.06 -7.94 -14.11
C LEU A 68 -13.09 -7.30 -15.51
N PRO A 69 -13.06 -8.09 -16.59
CA PRO A 69 -13.25 -7.55 -17.93
C PRO A 69 -14.63 -6.91 -18.05
N ALA A 70 -14.73 -5.83 -18.84
CA ALA A 70 -16.03 -5.31 -19.23
C ALA A 70 -16.78 -6.36 -20.07
N GLU A 71 -18.10 -6.44 -19.93
CA GLU A 71 -18.91 -7.33 -20.75
C GLU A 71 -18.62 -7.10 -22.24
N GLY A 72 -18.31 -8.19 -22.97
CA GLY A 72 -18.02 -8.15 -24.41
C GLY A 72 -16.59 -7.75 -24.79
N ALA A 73 -15.70 -7.48 -23.83
CA ALA A 73 -14.28 -7.28 -24.13
C ALA A 73 -13.65 -8.61 -24.59
N SER A 74 -13.40 -8.74 -25.89
CA SER A 74 -12.61 -9.83 -26.46
C SER A 74 -11.13 -9.44 -26.46
N LEU A 75 -10.24 -10.37 -26.09
CA LEU A 75 -8.78 -10.21 -26.11
C LEU A 75 -8.23 -10.12 -27.53
#